data_AF-A0A1M7JNY2-F1
#
_entry.id   AF-A0A1M7JNY2-F1
#
_cell.length_a   1.000
_cell.length_b   1.000
_cell.length_c   1.000
_cell.angle_alpha   90.00
_cell.angle_beta   90.00
_cell.angle_gamma   90.00
#
_symmetry.space_group_name_H-M   'P 1'
#
loop_
_entity.id
_entity.type
_entity.pdbx_description
1 polymer ?
#
loop_
_entity_poly.entity_id
_entity_poly.type
_entity_poly.pdbx_seq_one_letter_code
_entity_poly.pdbx_strand_id
1 'polypeptide(L)'
;MRYKLKTVVYSILSITTINSCQSKENNEKVKLVESHETPFLGKWQSIRKNDKKYYLCTDDDNFLTVNKNNISNHTPMEDSKFHIHHTKKIGERIYLYFDKEESNHYIFSWVDKVKGIASWKLNNYDANLFINEKQIKAVENKKCESNEMSCKLNDLSTKFNFKIEASDYSDEKNKKYPITAWIIIINKNKDSKPQEIHFEPNSWSTYSNLPCDNFIVKDYNFDGLEDFAFVWDSGSSAGKLYEYYFQDKNEKFNLADSFPLQHGLLAKELSIEEKTIKISNSVGCCSLNISTFKLKSDGIWETFTEQKKINK
;
A
#
# COMPACT_ATOMS: atom_id res chain seq x y z
N MET A 1 90.22 -10.82 -39.68
CA MET A 1 91.32 -10.52 -38.74
C MET A 1 90.77 -9.67 -37.60
N ARG A 2 90.92 -10.17 -36.37
CA ARG A 2 90.80 -9.47 -35.07
C ARG A 2 89.41 -9.01 -34.58
N TYR A 3 88.89 -9.82 -33.67
CA TYR A 3 88.16 -9.43 -32.46
C TYR A 3 88.80 -8.21 -31.76
N LYS A 4 87.95 -7.34 -31.19
CA LYS A 4 88.20 -6.74 -29.86
C LYS A 4 86.90 -6.44 -29.13
N LEU A 5 86.86 -6.96 -27.91
CA LEU A 5 85.86 -6.86 -26.85
C LEU A 5 86.03 -5.54 -26.05
N LYS A 6 84.94 -4.99 -25.50
CA LYS A 6 84.75 -4.35 -24.16
C LYS A 6 83.45 -3.51 -24.20
N THR A 7 82.33 -3.99 -23.66
CA THR A 7 81.84 -3.92 -22.25
C THR A 7 81.74 -2.49 -21.70
N VAL A 8 80.52 -2.01 -21.41
CA VAL A 8 80.00 -1.43 -20.13
C VAL A 8 78.53 -0.98 -20.36
N VAL A 9 77.52 -1.76 -19.93
CA VAL A 9 76.64 -1.67 -18.73
C VAL A 9 75.38 -0.77 -18.87
N TYR A 10 74.23 -1.48 -18.90
CA TYR A 10 72.87 -1.20 -18.37
C TYR A 10 72.26 0.21 -18.38
N SER A 11 71.04 0.30 -18.95
CA SER A 11 69.82 0.48 -18.14
C SER A 11 68.55 0.19 -18.92
N ILE A 12 67.61 -0.46 -18.23
CA ILE A 12 66.30 -0.95 -18.65
C ILE A 12 65.31 0.22 -18.79
N LEU A 13 64.51 0.28 -19.86
CA LEU A 13 63.08 0.64 -19.77
C LEU A 13 62.34 0.26 -21.07
N SER A 14 61.50 -0.76 -20.98
CA SER A 14 60.57 -1.15 -22.05
C SER A 14 59.36 -0.21 -22.04
N ILE A 15 59.27 0.69 -23.02
CA ILE A 15 58.05 1.45 -23.32
C ILE A 15 57.31 0.68 -24.40
N THR A 16 56.28 -0.07 -24.02
CA THR A 16 55.28 -0.56 -24.98
C THR A 16 54.21 0.49 -25.17
N THR A 17 54.18 1.04 -26.38
CA THR A 17 53.14 1.92 -26.92
C THR A 17 51.81 1.17 -26.99
N ILE A 18 50.82 1.61 -26.21
CA ILE A 18 49.41 1.28 -26.49
C ILE A 18 48.95 2.28 -27.55
N ASN A 19 48.71 1.77 -28.75
CA ASN A 19 48.07 2.51 -29.82
C ASN A 19 46.64 2.89 -29.41
N SER A 20 46.47 4.20 -29.26
CA SER A 20 45.24 4.97 -29.38
C SER A 20 44.29 4.42 -30.44
N CYS A 21 43.14 3.89 -30.00
CA CYS A 21 41.91 3.89 -30.78
C CYS A 21 41.06 5.07 -30.30
N GLN A 22 41.16 6.19 -31.02
CA GLN A 22 40.21 7.29 -30.95
C GLN A 22 38.83 6.81 -31.41
N SER A 23 37.86 6.75 -30.50
CA SER A 23 36.45 6.92 -30.86
C SER A 23 36.03 8.35 -30.57
N LYS A 24 35.54 9.03 -31.61
CA LYS A 24 35.11 10.43 -31.65
C LYS A 24 34.20 10.81 -30.48
N GLU A 25 34.67 11.72 -29.64
CA GLU A 25 33.83 12.54 -28.76
C GLU A 25 32.97 13.46 -29.63
N ASN A 26 31.66 13.19 -29.69
CA ASN A 26 30.69 14.24 -29.94
C ASN A 26 30.45 14.96 -28.61
N ASN A 27 30.94 16.19 -28.56
CA ASN A 27 30.70 17.14 -27.47
C ASN A 27 29.22 17.51 -27.39
N GLU A 28 28.46 16.81 -26.56
CA GLU A 28 27.41 17.44 -25.76
C GLU A 28 27.78 17.30 -24.29
N LYS A 29 28.45 18.35 -23.78
CA LYS A 29 28.63 18.55 -22.35
C LYS A 29 27.24 18.74 -21.71
N VAL A 30 26.59 17.64 -21.36
CA VAL A 30 25.58 17.67 -20.30
C VAL A 30 26.38 17.96 -19.02
N LYS A 31 26.36 19.21 -18.60
CA LYS A 31 26.80 19.60 -17.26
C LYS A 31 26.03 18.75 -16.26
N LEU A 32 26.69 17.72 -15.71
CA LEU A 32 26.34 17.18 -14.41
C LEU A 32 26.64 18.30 -13.41
N VAL A 33 25.64 19.14 -13.19
CA VAL A 33 25.57 20.00 -12.01
C VAL A 33 25.27 19.05 -10.86
N GLU A 34 26.31 18.61 -10.14
CA GLU A 34 26.16 18.15 -8.76
C GLU A 34 25.68 19.35 -7.94
N SER A 35 24.37 19.59 -7.93
CA SER A 35 23.77 20.40 -6.89
C SER A 35 23.69 19.53 -5.63
N HIS A 36 24.11 20.07 -4.50
CA HIS A 36 23.77 19.57 -3.17
C HIS A 36 22.26 19.71 -2.89
N GLU A 37 21.40 19.35 -3.84
CA GLU A 37 19.96 19.32 -3.66
C GLU A 37 19.61 18.01 -2.96
N THR A 38 19.06 18.13 -1.75
CA THR A 38 18.38 17.07 -1.06
C THR A 38 17.41 16.38 -2.03
N PRO A 39 17.61 15.09 -2.36
CA PRO A 39 17.06 14.44 -3.56
C PRO A 39 15.54 14.32 -3.57
N PHE A 40 14.91 14.55 -2.43
CA PHE A 40 13.48 14.45 -2.19
C PHE A 40 12.74 15.79 -2.37
N LEU A 41 13.45 16.90 -2.57
CA LEU A 41 12.82 18.22 -2.75
C LEU A 41 12.10 18.33 -4.09
N GLY A 42 11.03 19.12 -4.07
CA GLY A 42 10.25 19.46 -5.26
C GLY A 42 8.84 18.91 -5.18
N LYS A 43 8.18 18.96 -6.33
CA LYS A 43 6.83 18.45 -6.52
C LYS A 43 6.89 17.05 -7.14
N TRP A 44 6.07 16.16 -6.64
CA TRP A 44 6.06 14.74 -6.96
C TRP A 44 4.65 14.31 -7.31
N GLN A 45 4.43 13.87 -8.54
CA GLN A 45 3.13 13.43 -9.03
C GLN A 45 2.94 11.94 -8.78
N SER A 46 1.77 11.53 -8.31
CA SER A 46 1.41 10.12 -8.14
C SER A 46 1.52 9.39 -9.48
N ILE A 47 2.10 8.19 -9.48
CA ILE A 47 2.17 7.34 -10.67
C ILE A 47 1.75 5.92 -10.34
N ARG A 48 1.26 5.22 -11.35
CA ARG A 48 0.90 3.80 -11.25
C ARG A 48 1.90 2.95 -12.02
N LYS A 49 1.91 1.67 -11.69
CA LYS A 49 2.73 0.66 -12.35
C LYS A 49 1.82 -0.48 -12.81
N ASN A 50 1.87 -0.80 -14.10
CA ASN A 50 1.30 -2.03 -14.63
C ASN A 50 2.44 -2.84 -15.26
N ASP A 51 2.55 -4.11 -14.87
CA ASP A 51 3.69 -4.98 -15.18
C ASP A 51 5.06 -4.36 -14.82
N LYS A 52 5.76 -3.82 -15.83
CA LYS A 52 7.09 -3.18 -15.75
C LYS A 52 7.10 -1.74 -16.25
N LYS A 53 5.94 -1.18 -16.62
CA LYS A 53 5.83 0.20 -17.11
C LYS A 53 5.19 1.09 -16.05
N TYR A 54 5.71 2.30 -15.94
CA TYR A 54 5.15 3.35 -15.11
C TYR A 54 4.37 4.32 -16.00
N TYR A 55 3.26 4.84 -15.48
CA TYR A 55 2.43 5.80 -16.18
C TYR A 55 1.85 6.83 -15.21
N LEU A 56 1.69 8.05 -15.71
CA LEU A 56 1.02 9.14 -15.00
C LEU A 56 -0.47 9.11 -15.34
N CYS A 57 -1.32 9.11 -14.32
CA CYS A 57 -2.76 9.32 -14.47
C CYS A 57 -3.02 10.81 -14.63
N THR A 58 -3.58 11.24 -15.76
CA THR A 58 -3.82 12.67 -16.04
C THR A 58 -5.03 13.25 -15.30
N ASP A 59 -5.80 12.40 -14.66
CA ASP A 59 -7.03 12.65 -13.91
C ASP A 59 -6.88 12.40 -12.39
N ASP A 60 -5.67 12.04 -11.95
CA ASP A 60 -5.31 11.90 -10.53
C ASP A 60 -4.75 13.23 -10.02
N ASP A 61 -5.44 13.85 -9.07
CA ASP A 61 -5.02 15.11 -8.43
C ASP A 61 -4.09 14.88 -7.22
N ASN A 62 -3.56 13.66 -7.04
CA ASN A 62 -2.66 13.31 -5.95
C ASN A 62 -1.19 13.71 -6.23
N PHE A 63 -0.63 14.58 -5.38
CA PHE A 63 0.78 14.96 -5.45
C PHE A 63 1.37 15.35 -4.09
N LEU A 64 2.69 15.17 -3.95
CA LEU A 64 3.45 15.70 -2.83
C LEU A 64 4.18 16.97 -3.23
N THR A 65 4.23 17.95 -2.34
CA THR A 65 5.16 19.08 -2.41
C THR A 65 6.08 19.04 -1.22
N VAL A 66 7.38 18.93 -1.48
CA VAL A 66 8.39 18.76 -0.44
C VAL A 66 9.37 19.91 -0.51
N ASN A 67 9.43 20.67 0.57
CA ASN A 67 10.46 21.68 0.78
C ASN A 67 11.35 21.29 1.96
N LYS A 68 12.33 22.15 2.31
CA LYS A 68 13.30 21.85 3.37
C LYS A 68 12.67 21.57 4.73
N ASN A 69 11.52 22.19 5.00
CA ASN A 69 10.91 22.21 6.33
C ASN A 69 9.55 21.54 6.38
N ASN A 70 8.93 21.22 5.24
CA ASN A 70 7.58 20.68 5.21
C ASN A 70 7.36 19.73 4.03
N ILE A 71 6.44 18.79 4.25
CA ILE A 71 5.82 17.96 3.23
C ILE A 71 4.34 18.30 3.22
N SER A 72 3.83 18.78 2.09
CA SER A 72 2.41 18.87 1.81
C SER A 72 2.00 17.67 0.98
N ASN A 73 1.06 16.88 1.49
CA ASN A 73 0.43 15.79 0.77
C ASN A 73 -0.93 16.26 0.29
N HIS A 74 -1.07 16.41 -1.01
CA HIS A 74 -2.32 16.80 -1.65
C HIS A 74 -2.97 15.53 -2.18
N THR A 75 -4.11 15.21 -1.61
CA THR A 75 -4.98 14.14 -2.12
C THR A 75 -6.30 14.76 -2.54
N PRO A 76 -7.10 14.10 -3.39
CA PRO A 76 -8.42 14.60 -3.74
C PRO A 76 -9.35 14.88 -2.54
N MET A 77 -9.11 14.21 -1.41
CA MET A 77 -9.96 14.26 -0.22
C MET A 77 -9.47 15.25 0.83
N GLU A 78 -8.15 15.31 1.05
CA GLU A 78 -7.54 16.11 2.10
C GLU A 78 -6.16 16.63 1.68
N ASP A 79 -5.87 17.86 2.10
CA ASP A 79 -4.53 18.44 2.10
C ASP A 79 -3.93 18.32 3.50
N SER A 80 -2.93 17.46 3.65
CA SER A 80 -2.20 17.32 4.91
C SER A 80 -0.84 18.00 4.81
N LYS A 81 -0.45 18.72 5.86
CA LYS A 81 0.86 19.40 5.93
C LYS A 81 1.64 18.96 7.15
N PHE A 82 2.84 18.45 6.92
CA PHE A 82 3.73 17.93 7.95
C PHE A 82 4.98 18.81 8.03
N HIS A 83 5.35 19.22 9.25
CA HIS A 83 6.62 19.89 9.50
C HIS A 83 7.73 18.85 9.64
N ILE A 84 8.85 19.05 8.95
CA ILE A 84 10.03 18.20 9.05
C ILE A 84 10.88 18.73 10.20
N HIS A 85 10.95 17.98 11.29
CA HIS A 85 11.84 18.28 12.40
C HIS A 85 13.30 18.00 12.03
N HIS A 86 13.56 16.82 11.46
CA HIS A 86 14.91 16.44 11.04
C HIS A 86 14.87 15.31 9.99
N THR A 87 16.02 15.07 9.35
CA THR A 87 16.18 14.01 8.35
C THR A 87 17.32 13.07 8.72
N LYS A 88 17.19 11.79 8.39
CA LYS A 88 18.27 10.79 8.54
C LYS A 88 18.38 9.96 7.28
N LYS A 89 19.61 9.63 6.87
CA LYS A 89 19.87 8.66 5.81
C LYS A 89 20.27 7.33 6.44
N ILE A 90 19.57 6.25 6.10
CA ILE A 90 19.87 4.89 6.56
C ILE A 90 19.91 3.99 5.32
N GLY A 91 21.11 3.57 4.92
CA GLY A 91 21.33 2.89 3.64
C GLY A 91 20.87 3.75 2.46
N GLU A 92 20.05 3.18 1.58
CA GLU A 92 19.48 3.85 0.40
C GLU A 92 18.18 4.62 0.70
N ARG A 93 17.74 4.65 1.96
CA ARG A 93 16.50 5.31 2.38
C ARG A 93 16.78 6.62 3.10
N ILE A 94 15.89 7.57 2.90
CA ILE A 94 15.90 8.86 3.60
C ILE A 94 14.63 8.95 4.44
N TYR A 95 14.79 9.15 5.72
CA TYR A 95 13.73 9.31 6.71
C TYR A 95 13.55 10.80 6.98
N LEU A 96 12.31 11.27 6.88
CA LEU A 96 11.92 12.66 7.15
C LEU A 96 10.98 12.64 8.36
N TYR A 97 11.53 12.90 9.54
CA TYR A 97 10.82 12.80 10.81
C TYR A 97 10.10 14.09 11.15
N PHE A 98 8.87 13.97 11.65
CA PHE A 98 8.04 15.12 12.01
C PHE A 98 8.17 15.51 13.48
N ASP A 99 8.73 14.61 14.30
CA ASP A 99 8.94 14.81 15.72
C ASP A 99 10.36 14.40 16.13
N LYS A 100 10.72 14.72 17.38
CA LYS A 100 12.03 14.43 17.95
C LYS A 100 12.16 12.96 18.39
N GLU A 101 11.06 12.29 18.69
CA GLU A 101 11.02 10.90 19.15
C GLU A 101 11.08 9.88 18.01
N GLU A 102 11.06 10.37 16.76
CA GLU A 102 11.09 9.59 15.52
C GLU A 102 9.87 8.69 15.34
N SER A 103 8.75 9.05 15.98
CA SER A 103 7.52 8.25 15.98
C SER A 103 6.75 8.35 14.66
N ASN A 104 6.79 9.53 14.02
CA ASN A 104 6.13 9.80 12.75
C ASN A 104 7.12 10.31 11.68
N HIS A 105 7.06 9.71 10.49
CA HIS A 105 7.98 10.03 9.41
C HIS A 105 7.49 9.60 8.01
N TYR A 106 8.01 10.27 6.99
CA TYR A 106 8.07 9.73 5.64
C TYR A 106 9.38 8.98 5.41
N ILE A 107 9.32 7.89 4.65
CA ILE A 107 10.47 7.18 4.09
C ILE A 107 10.47 7.41 2.59
N PHE A 108 11.52 8.06 2.12
CA PHE A 108 11.84 8.24 0.70
C PHE A 108 12.85 7.19 0.26
N SER A 109 12.60 6.57 -0.89
CA SER A 109 13.56 5.67 -1.53
C SER A 109 13.47 5.75 -3.06
N TRP A 110 14.61 5.73 -3.73
CA TRP A 110 14.63 5.69 -5.19
C TRP A 110 14.17 4.33 -5.70
N VAL A 111 13.31 4.35 -6.71
CA VAL A 111 12.90 3.15 -7.47
C VAL A 111 13.60 3.16 -8.83
N ASP A 112 13.60 4.30 -9.51
CA ASP A 112 14.36 4.54 -10.74
C ASP A 112 14.87 6.00 -10.71
N LYS A 113 16.11 6.19 -10.28
CA LYS A 113 16.72 7.52 -10.15
C LYS A 113 16.85 8.23 -11.50
N VAL A 114 17.05 7.49 -12.59
CA VAL A 114 17.22 8.06 -13.94
C VAL A 114 15.89 8.62 -14.44
N LYS A 115 14.79 7.92 -14.18
CA LYS A 115 13.44 8.38 -14.53
C LYS A 115 12.83 9.33 -13.49
N GLY A 116 13.54 9.62 -12.40
CA GLY A 116 13.03 10.46 -11.32
C GLY A 116 11.86 9.83 -10.56
N ILE A 117 11.81 8.50 -10.46
CA ILE A 117 10.74 7.75 -9.79
C ILE A 117 11.20 7.32 -8.40
N ALA A 118 10.39 7.66 -7.40
CA ALA A 118 10.64 7.33 -6.01
C ALA A 118 9.42 6.69 -5.36
N SER A 119 9.69 5.88 -4.34
CA SER A 119 8.70 5.35 -3.43
C SER A 119 8.68 6.21 -2.16
N TRP A 120 7.48 6.60 -1.75
CA TRP A 120 7.19 7.38 -0.56
C TRP A 120 6.27 6.57 0.35
N LYS A 121 6.71 6.36 1.59
CA LYS A 121 5.98 5.57 2.60
C LYS A 121 5.77 6.42 3.84
N LEU A 122 4.54 6.58 4.31
CA LEU A 122 4.26 7.18 5.62
C LEU A 122 4.33 6.08 6.68
N ASN A 123 5.17 6.23 7.71
CA ASN A 123 5.31 5.25 8.79
C ASN A 123 5.35 3.79 8.29
N ASN A 124 4.38 2.98 8.73
CA ASN A 124 4.22 1.57 8.39
C ASN A 124 3.14 1.30 7.31
N TYR A 125 2.52 2.35 6.74
CA TYR A 125 1.54 2.22 5.66
C TYR A 125 2.15 1.71 4.36
N ASP A 126 1.33 1.34 3.39
CA ASP A 126 1.83 0.94 2.07
C ASP A 126 2.55 2.09 1.36
N ALA A 127 3.54 1.72 0.56
CA ALA A 127 4.37 2.68 -0.12
C ALA A 127 3.76 3.08 -1.47
N ASN A 128 3.63 4.38 -1.70
CA ASN A 128 3.11 4.94 -2.93
C ASN A 128 4.26 5.32 -3.87
N LEU A 129 4.02 5.29 -5.18
CA LEU A 129 5.00 5.63 -6.20
C LEU A 129 4.73 7.04 -6.72
N PHE A 130 5.80 7.82 -6.85
CA PHE A 130 5.72 9.17 -7.39
C PHE A 130 6.84 9.43 -8.39
N ILE A 131 6.57 10.32 -9.34
CA ILE A 131 7.57 10.87 -10.25
C ILE A 131 7.82 12.34 -9.96
N ASN A 132 9.07 12.76 -10.01
CA ASN A 132 9.39 14.18 -9.88
C ASN A 132 8.75 14.97 -11.04
N GLU A 133 8.12 16.11 -10.75
CA GLU A 133 7.42 16.92 -11.75
C GLU A 133 8.34 17.31 -12.92
N LYS A 134 9.64 17.53 -12.66
CA LYS A 134 10.64 17.84 -13.69
C LYS A 134 10.91 16.68 -14.65
N GLN A 135 10.55 15.44 -14.27
CA GLN A 135 10.82 14.21 -15.01
C GLN A 135 9.56 13.53 -15.54
N ILE A 136 8.38 14.18 -15.49
CA ILE A 136 7.10 13.60 -15.94
C ILE A 136 7.17 13.00 -17.35
N LYS A 137 7.95 13.61 -18.25
CA LYS A 137 8.13 13.13 -19.64
C LYS A 137 8.79 11.74 -19.74
N ALA A 138 9.36 11.21 -18.65
CA ALA A 138 9.98 9.88 -18.61
C ALA A 138 8.97 8.73 -18.51
N VAL A 139 7.68 9.03 -18.30
CA VAL A 139 6.60 8.05 -18.25
C VAL A 139 5.49 8.38 -19.24
N GLU A 140 4.74 7.36 -19.65
CA GLU A 140 3.60 7.53 -20.54
C GLU A 140 2.46 8.23 -19.78
N ASN A 141 1.83 9.24 -20.39
CA ASN A 141 0.59 9.82 -19.88
C ASN A 141 -0.57 8.96 -20.35
N LYS A 142 -1.40 8.51 -19.41
CA LYS A 142 -2.61 7.77 -19.73
C LYS A 142 -3.77 8.43 -19.00
N LYS A 143 -4.89 8.62 -19.69
CA LYS A 143 -6.16 8.84 -19.01
C LYS A 143 -6.42 7.56 -18.22
N CYS A 144 -6.35 7.65 -16.91
CA CYS A 144 -6.81 6.54 -16.10
C CYS A 144 -8.32 6.59 -16.29
N GLU A 145 -8.84 5.68 -17.10
CA GLU A 145 -10.29 5.50 -17.16
C GLU A 145 -10.75 5.37 -15.71
N SER A 146 -11.84 6.05 -15.33
CA SER A 146 -12.65 5.55 -14.23
C SER A 146 -13.21 4.22 -14.71
N ASN A 147 -12.33 3.22 -14.70
CA ASN A 147 -12.74 1.86 -14.78
C ASN A 147 -13.73 1.75 -13.64
N GLU A 148 -14.96 1.35 -13.94
CA GLU A 148 -15.75 0.57 -13.01
C GLU A 148 -14.78 -0.44 -12.42
N MET A 149 -14.17 -0.10 -11.27
CA MET A 149 -13.23 -0.98 -10.61
C MET A 149 -14.10 -2.13 -10.19
N SER A 150 -13.95 -3.27 -10.85
CA SER A 150 -14.71 -4.44 -10.50
C SER A 150 -13.78 -5.61 -10.28
N CYS A 151 -14.09 -6.36 -9.24
CA CYS A 151 -13.36 -7.55 -8.88
C CYS A 151 -14.31 -8.71 -8.82
N LYS A 152 -14.06 -9.71 -9.66
CA LYS A 152 -14.70 -11.02 -9.54
C LYS A 152 -13.86 -11.84 -8.56
N LEU A 153 -14.48 -12.25 -7.47
CA LEU A 153 -13.86 -13.02 -6.41
C LEU A 153 -14.27 -14.48 -6.59
N ASN A 154 -13.55 -15.14 -7.49
CA ASN A 154 -13.79 -16.55 -7.78
C ASN A 154 -13.24 -17.43 -6.65
N ASP A 155 -13.82 -18.61 -6.51
CA ASP A 155 -13.32 -19.70 -5.65
C ASP A 155 -13.28 -19.43 -4.14
N LEU A 156 -13.90 -18.34 -3.66
CA LEU A 156 -14.05 -18.08 -2.21
C LEU A 156 -15.17 -18.91 -1.56
N SER A 157 -16.13 -19.38 -2.35
CA SER A 157 -17.26 -20.18 -1.89
C SER A 157 -17.58 -21.26 -2.90
N THR A 158 -18.08 -22.40 -2.43
CA THR A 158 -18.59 -23.47 -3.30
C THR A 158 -20.01 -23.20 -3.79
N LYS A 159 -20.77 -22.33 -3.10
CA LYS A 159 -22.18 -22.04 -3.37
C LYS A 159 -22.41 -20.67 -4.02
N PHE A 160 -21.55 -19.70 -3.77
CA PHE A 160 -21.72 -18.32 -4.24
C PHE A 160 -20.54 -17.85 -5.08
N ASN A 161 -20.82 -16.96 -6.02
CA ASN A 161 -19.85 -16.07 -6.64
C ASN A 161 -20.04 -14.68 -6.08
N PHE A 162 -18.93 -14.00 -5.78
CA PHE A 162 -18.93 -12.63 -5.32
C PHE A 162 -18.31 -11.73 -6.39
N LYS A 163 -18.94 -10.57 -6.63
CA LYS A 163 -18.40 -9.49 -7.45
C LYS A 163 -18.50 -8.20 -6.64
N ILE A 164 -17.45 -7.40 -6.68
CA ILE A 164 -17.46 -6.05 -6.12
C ILE A 164 -17.39 -5.10 -7.30
N GLU A 165 -18.25 -4.09 -7.33
CA GLU A 165 -18.26 -3.03 -8.35
C GLU A 165 -18.18 -1.67 -7.69
N ALA A 166 -17.19 -0.89 -8.09
CA ALA A 166 -17.00 0.49 -7.69
C ALA A 166 -17.90 1.43 -8.48
N SER A 167 -18.50 2.41 -7.81
CA SER A 167 -19.10 3.59 -8.41
C SER A 167 -18.45 4.86 -7.88
N ASP A 168 -18.26 5.84 -8.78
CA ASP A 168 -17.81 7.18 -8.39
C ASP A 168 -18.84 7.79 -7.43
N TYR A 169 -18.43 8.09 -6.20
CA TYR A 169 -19.25 8.83 -5.25
C TYR A 169 -19.03 10.33 -5.43
N SER A 170 -20.12 11.09 -5.58
CA SER A 170 -20.12 12.55 -5.61
C SER A 170 -20.96 13.06 -4.45
N ASP A 171 -20.40 13.89 -3.58
CA ASP A 171 -21.20 14.57 -2.56
C ASP A 171 -22.04 15.72 -3.16
N GLU A 172 -22.85 16.35 -2.32
CA GLU A 172 -23.67 17.53 -2.65
C GLU A 172 -22.85 18.74 -3.16
N LYS A 173 -21.54 18.73 -2.96
CA LYS A 173 -20.59 19.78 -3.41
C LYS A 173 -19.85 19.39 -4.69
N ASN A 174 -20.25 18.29 -5.35
CA ASN A 174 -19.59 17.73 -6.54
C ASN A 174 -18.12 17.34 -6.31
N LYS A 175 -17.72 17.10 -5.05
CA LYS A 175 -16.42 16.50 -4.78
C LYS A 175 -16.52 15.02 -5.08
N LYS A 176 -15.64 14.55 -5.97
CA LYS A 176 -15.50 13.12 -6.29
C LYS A 176 -14.62 12.46 -5.24
N TYR A 177 -15.16 11.45 -4.56
CA TYR A 177 -14.43 10.67 -3.57
C TYR A 177 -14.12 9.28 -4.12
N PRO A 178 -13.11 8.59 -3.59
CA PRO A 178 -12.79 7.25 -4.08
C PRO A 178 -13.88 6.25 -3.62
N ILE A 179 -14.84 5.99 -4.52
CA ILE A 179 -15.49 4.69 -4.78
C ILE A 179 -16.52 4.17 -3.76
N THR A 180 -17.82 4.45 -3.85
CA THR A 180 -18.81 3.52 -3.24
C THR A 180 -18.76 2.16 -3.92
N ALA A 181 -19.12 1.08 -3.21
CA ALA A 181 -19.08 -0.24 -3.80
C ALA A 181 -20.44 -0.95 -3.72
N TRP A 182 -20.72 -1.76 -4.74
CA TRP A 182 -21.78 -2.75 -4.74
C TRP A 182 -21.15 -4.13 -4.58
N ILE A 183 -21.51 -4.83 -3.52
CA ILE A 183 -21.20 -6.24 -3.35
C ILE A 183 -22.35 -7.03 -3.95
N ILE A 184 -22.07 -7.73 -5.04
CA ILE A 184 -23.02 -8.53 -5.81
C ILE A 184 -22.76 -10.01 -5.53
N ILE A 185 -23.78 -10.69 -5.05
CA ILE A 185 -23.71 -12.08 -4.57
C ILE A 185 -24.63 -12.92 -5.45
N ILE A 186 -24.06 -13.93 -6.11
CA ILE A 186 -24.75 -14.76 -7.08
C ILE A 186 -24.70 -16.21 -6.59
N ASN A 187 -25.87 -16.83 -6.37
CA ASN A 187 -25.95 -18.26 -6.08
C ASN A 187 -25.62 -19.07 -7.35
N LYS A 188 -24.65 -20.00 -7.24
CA LYS A 188 -24.19 -20.84 -8.36
C LYS A 188 -25.22 -21.89 -8.79
N ASN A 189 -26.07 -22.33 -7.87
CA ASN A 189 -26.94 -23.49 -8.02
C ASN A 189 -28.42 -23.13 -8.19
N LYS A 190 -28.75 -21.85 -8.12
CA LYS A 190 -30.12 -21.35 -8.26
C LYS A 190 -30.16 -20.25 -9.30
N ASP A 191 -31.16 -20.30 -10.17
CA ASP A 191 -31.46 -19.24 -11.12
C ASP A 191 -32.24 -18.12 -10.40
N SER A 192 -31.60 -17.57 -9.36
CA SER A 192 -32.16 -16.53 -8.49
C SER A 192 -31.53 -15.18 -8.82
N LYS A 193 -32.32 -14.11 -8.70
CA LYS A 193 -31.79 -12.74 -8.84
C LYS A 193 -30.61 -12.55 -7.87
N PRO A 194 -29.48 -11.99 -8.32
CA PRO A 194 -28.36 -11.64 -7.45
C PRO A 194 -28.81 -10.77 -6.29
N GLN A 195 -28.20 -10.96 -5.13
CA GLN A 195 -28.30 -10.00 -4.04
C GLN A 195 -27.27 -8.90 -4.27
N GLU A 196 -27.68 -7.65 -4.07
CA GLU A 196 -26.84 -6.47 -4.17
C GLU A 196 -26.83 -5.76 -2.81
N ILE A 197 -25.63 -5.49 -2.31
CA ILE A 197 -25.42 -4.76 -1.05
C ILE A 197 -24.64 -3.49 -1.39
N HIS A 198 -25.20 -2.35 -1.03
CA HIS A 198 -24.48 -1.07 -1.10
C HIS A 198 -23.53 -0.99 0.09
N PHE A 199 -22.25 -0.75 -0.20
CA PHE A 199 -21.16 -0.77 0.77
C PHE A 199 -20.43 0.58 0.78
N GLU A 200 -20.33 1.14 1.98
CA GLU A 200 -19.72 2.44 2.26
C GLU A 200 -18.61 2.28 3.33
N PRO A 201 -17.33 2.10 2.94
CA PRO A 201 -16.21 2.11 3.89
C PRO A 201 -16.05 3.49 4.55
N ASN A 202 -15.52 3.48 5.78
CA ASN A 202 -15.33 4.68 6.59
C ASN A 202 -14.15 5.56 6.11
N SER A 203 -13.03 4.94 5.72
CA SER A 203 -11.81 5.66 5.31
C SER A 203 -11.51 5.46 3.84
N TRP A 204 -12.27 6.17 3.01
CA TRP A 204 -12.12 6.24 1.56
C TRP A 204 -10.70 6.60 1.09
N SER A 205 -9.98 7.46 1.82
CA SER A 205 -8.62 7.92 1.45
C SER A 205 -7.54 6.85 1.50
N THR A 206 -7.76 5.72 2.19
CA THR A 206 -6.70 4.72 2.35
C THR A 206 -6.63 3.76 1.16
N TYR A 207 -7.72 3.63 0.39
CA TYR A 207 -7.79 2.70 -0.72
C TYR A 207 -7.80 3.47 -2.05
N SER A 208 -6.63 3.54 -2.70
CA SER A 208 -6.50 4.09 -4.07
C SER A 208 -7.15 3.21 -5.16
N ASN A 209 -7.71 2.06 -4.76
CA ASN A 209 -8.35 1.03 -5.57
C ASN A 209 -9.25 0.14 -4.68
N LEU A 210 -10.17 -0.65 -5.26
CA LEU A 210 -10.93 -1.64 -4.51
C LEU A 210 -10.00 -2.67 -3.81
N PRO A 211 -10.15 -2.92 -2.50
CA PRO A 211 -9.30 -3.84 -1.75
C PRO A 211 -9.74 -5.30 -1.93
N CYS A 212 -9.68 -5.81 -3.15
CA CYS A 212 -10.27 -7.09 -3.54
C CYS A 212 -9.67 -8.30 -2.81
N ASP A 213 -8.40 -8.20 -2.39
CA ASP A 213 -7.72 -9.23 -1.58
C ASP A 213 -8.14 -9.21 -0.09
N ASN A 214 -9.05 -8.31 0.30
CA ASN A 214 -9.55 -8.17 1.66
C ASN A 214 -11.02 -8.57 1.81
N PHE A 215 -11.52 -9.38 0.89
CA PHE A 215 -12.82 -10.05 1.01
C PHE A 215 -12.60 -11.48 1.52
N ILE A 216 -13.14 -11.81 2.68
CA ILE A 216 -12.90 -13.10 3.35
C ILE A 216 -14.24 -13.79 3.63
N VAL A 217 -14.40 -15.02 3.15
CA VAL A 217 -15.58 -15.87 3.40
C VAL A 217 -15.23 -16.93 4.44
N LYS A 218 -16.02 -17.03 5.51
CA LYS A 218 -15.89 -18.01 6.63
C LYS A 218 -17.22 -18.14 7.36
N ASP A 219 -17.39 -19.18 8.16
CA ASP A 219 -18.49 -19.28 9.15
C ASP A 219 -18.06 -18.54 10.43
N TYR A 220 -18.46 -17.29 10.61
CA TYR A 220 -18.08 -16.45 11.75
C TYR A 220 -19.02 -16.62 12.95
N ASN A 221 -20.25 -17.07 12.72
CA ASN A 221 -21.27 -17.25 13.75
C ASN A 221 -21.48 -18.73 14.16
N PHE A 222 -20.71 -19.66 13.60
CA PHE A 222 -20.72 -21.10 13.91
C PHE A 222 -22.07 -21.79 13.68
N ASP A 223 -22.82 -21.36 12.66
CA ASP A 223 -24.10 -21.95 12.28
C ASP A 223 -24.02 -22.93 11.10
N GLY A 224 -22.83 -23.09 10.51
CA GLY A 224 -22.56 -23.95 9.36
C GLY A 224 -22.91 -23.32 8.00
N LEU A 225 -23.26 -22.04 7.97
CA LEU A 225 -23.46 -21.24 6.75
C LEU A 225 -22.21 -20.40 6.46
N GLU A 226 -22.11 -19.91 5.23
CA GLU A 226 -20.98 -19.08 4.81
C GLU A 226 -21.30 -17.62 5.15
N ASP A 227 -20.47 -16.96 5.94
CA ASP A 227 -20.51 -15.51 6.16
C ASP A 227 -19.37 -14.84 5.37
N PHE A 228 -19.37 -13.51 5.30
CA PHE A 228 -18.20 -12.79 4.79
C PHE A 228 -17.84 -11.55 5.60
N ALA A 229 -16.58 -11.16 5.48
CA ALA A 229 -16.03 -9.94 6.02
C ALA A 229 -15.36 -9.15 4.88
N PHE A 230 -15.62 -7.84 4.83
CA PHE A 230 -14.98 -6.95 3.88
C PHE A 230 -14.41 -5.72 4.59
N VAL A 231 -13.31 -5.19 4.07
CA VAL A 231 -12.58 -4.14 4.78
C VAL A 231 -13.34 -2.81 4.73
N TRP A 232 -13.61 -2.28 5.91
CA TRP A 232 -14.40 -1.08 6.14
C TRP A 232 -13.53 0.14 6.44
N ASP A 233 -12.41 -0.06 7.13
CA ASP A 233 -11.49 1.02 7.49
C ASP A 233 -10.04 0.51 7.52
N SER A 234 -9.08 1.41 7.39
CA SER A 234 -7.67 1.20 7.74
C SER A 234 -7.36 1.99 9.00
N GLY A 235 -7.61 1.38 10.16
CA GLY A 235 -7.33 1.98 11.46
C GLY A 235 -5.85 2.29 11.62
N SER A 236 -5.52 3.54 11.95
CA SER A 236 -4.16 4.08 11.94
C SER A 236 -3.12 3.28 12.74
N SER A 237 -3.54 2.66 13.84
CA SER A 237 -2.68 1.86 14.74
C SER A 237 -3.18 0.43 14.99
N ALA A 238 -4.45 0.14 14.69
CA ALA A 238 -5.06 -1.19 14.88
C ALA A 238 -4.96 -2.07 13.62
N GLY A 239 -4.63 -1.50 12.46
CA GLY A 239 -4.69 -2.18 11.18
C GLY A 239 -6.08 -2.13 10.56
N LYS A 240 -6.33 -3.00 9.57
CA LYS A 240 -7.60 -3.05 8.83
C LYS A 240 -8.77 -3.45 9.74
N LEU A 241 -9.85 -2.69 9.66
CA LEU A 241 -11.13 -2.98 10.31
C LEU A 241 -12.12 -3.52 9.28
N TYR A 242 -12.99 -4.43 9.71
CA TYR A 242 -13.85 -5.20 8.82
C TYR A 242 -15.31 -5.05 9.19
N GLU A 243 -16.15 -4.97 8.17
CA GLU A 243 -17.60 -5.10 8.28
C GLU A 243 -18.00 -6.54 7.95
N TYR A 244 -18.92 -7.11 8.74
CA TYR A 244 -19.31 -8.50 8.66
C TYR A 244 -20.77 -8.65 8.22
N TYR A 245 -20.99 -9.66 7.39
CA TYR A 245 -22.28 -9.98 6.82
C TYR A 245 -22.56 -11.47 7.00
N PHE A 246 -23.68 -11.80 7.65
CA PHE A 246 -24.05 -13.17 7.98
C PHE A 246 -25.11 -13.70 7.03
N GLN A 247 -24.92 -14.95 6.58
CA GLN A 247 -25.88 -15.63 5.74
C GLN A 247 -27.07 -16.13 6.58
N ASP A 248 -28.28 -15.85 6.11
CA ASP A 248 -29.49 -16.41 6.68
C ASP A 248 -29.87 -17.75 6.02
N LYS A 249 -30.89 -18.41 6.58
CA LYS A 249 -31.41 -19.69 6.06
C LYS A 249 -32.03 -19.57 4.66
N ASN A 250 -32.32 -18.36 4.20
CA ASN A 250 -32.82 -18.07 2.85
C ASN A 250 -31.67 -17.74 1.88
N GLU A 251 -30.42 -17.94 2.30
CA GLU A 251 -29.21 -17.66 1.54
C GLU A 251 -29.00 -16.17 1.22
N LYS A 252 -29.54 -15.28 2.05
CA LYS A 252 -29.28 -13.85 1.98
C LYS A 252 -28.26 -13.42 3.03
N PHE A 253 -27.40 -12.49 2.65
CA PHE A 253 -26.36 -11.93 3.52
C PHE A 253 -26.84 -10.62 4.12
N ASN A 254 -26.82 -10.49 5.44
CA ASN A 254 -27.29 -9.29 6.13
C ASN A 254 -26.21 -8.78 7.09
N LEU A 255 -26.21 -7.47 7.34
CA LEU A 255 -25.28 -6.85 8.27
C LEU A 255 -25.39 -7.49 9.66
N ALA A 256 -24.25 -7.79 10.27
CA ALA A 256 -24.19 -8.48 11.56
C ALA A 256 -24.06 -7.49 12.73
N ASP A 257 -25.08 -6.64 12.94
CA ASP A 257 -25.02 -5.54 13.94
C ASP A 257 -24.72 -6.00 15.37
N SER A 258 -25.13 -7.22 15.73
CA SER A 258 -24.90 -7.80 17.06
C SER A 258 -23.57 -8.54 17.19
N PHE A 259 -22.78 -8.63 16.13
CA PHE A 259 -21.50 -9.33 16.14
C PHE A 259 -20.44 -8.47 16.85
N PRO A 260 -19.73 -8.99 17.87
CA PRO A 260 -18.82 -8.20 18.68
C PRO A 260 -17.60 -7.64 17.93
N LEU A 261 -17.32 -8.14 16.72
CA LEU A 261 -16.24 -7.65 15.86
C LEU A 261 -16.75 -6.83 14.68
N GLN A 262 -18.03 -6.44 14.67
CA GLN A 262 -18.55 -5.50 13.66
C GLN A 262 -17.74 -4.20 13.68
N HIS A 263 -17.16 -3.83 12.53
CA HIS A 263 -16.20 -2.73 12.39
C HIS A 263 -14.91 -2.89 13.23
N GLY A 264 -14.57 -4.13 13.58
CA GLY A 264 -13.40 -4.49 14.38
C GLY A 264 -12.31 -5.21 13.57
N LEU A 265 -11.35 -5.81 14.27
CA LEU A 265 -10.28 -6.60 13.64
C LEU A 265 -10.84 -7.85 12.94
N LEU A 266 -10.10 -8.37 11.95
CA LEU A 266 -10.44 -9.62 11.30
C LEU A 266 -10.43 -10.79 12.30
N ALA A 267 -11.53 -11.53 12.37
CA ALA A 267 -11.65 -12.80 13.09
C ALA A 267 -10.80 -13.88 12.41
N LYS A 268 -9.50 -13.93 12.73
CA LYS A 268 -8.56 -14.88 12.13
C LYS A 268 -8.55 -16.23 12.83
N GLU A 269 -8.56 -16.23 14.16
CA GLU A 269 -8.47 -17.44 14.98
C GLU A 269 -9.87 -17.84 15.44
N LEU A 270 -10.45 -18.83 14.75
CA LEU A 270 -11.75 -19.42 15.11
C LEU A 270 -11.56 -20.86 15.61
N SER A 271 -12.32 -21.25 16.62
CA SER A 271 -12.51 -22.65 17.01
C SER A 271 -13.99 -23.00 16.88
N ILE A 272 -14.28 -23.95 16.00
CA ILE A 272 -15.64 -24.42 15.72
C ILE A 272 -16.16 -25.23 16.91
N GLU A 273 -15.32 -26.09 17.48
CA GLU A 273 -15.68 -26.96 18.61
C GLU A 273 -16.07 -26.13 19.84
N GLU A 274 -15.29 -25.10 20.15
CA GLU A 274 -15.52 -24.24 21.32
C GLU A 274 -16.46 -23.06 21.04
N LYS A 275 -16.79 -22.82 19.75
CA LYS A 275 -17.50 -21.63 19.26
C LYS A 275 -16.87 -20.33 19.76
N THR A 276 -15.56 -20.23 19.58
CA THR A 276 -14.78 -19.08 20.04
C THR A 276 -14.02 -18.41 18.92
N ILE A 277 -13.90 -17.08 19.03
CA ILE A 277 -13.02 -16.24 18.22
C ILE A 277 -11.99 -15.62 19.14
N LYS A 278 -10.72 -15.65 18.76
CA LYS A 278 -9.64 -14.96 19.45
C LYS A 278 -9.06 -13.86 18.57
N ILE A 279 -8.86 -12.70 19.17
CA ILE A 279 -8.08 -11.61 18.59
C ILE A 279 -6.96 -11.25 19.54
N SER A 280 -5.83 -10.85 18.98
CA SER A 280 -4.71 -10.31 19.75
C SER A 280 -4.29 -8.97 19.18
N ASN A 281 -4.06 -8.01 20.08
CA ASN A 281 -3.57 -6.68 19.73
C ASN A 281 -2.44 -6.28 20.68
N SER A 282 -1.42 -5.61 20.11
CA SER A 282 -0.30 -5.11 20.91
C SER A 282 -0.74 -3.92 21.76
N VAL A 283 -0.34 -3.94 23.03
CA VAL A 283 -0.57 -2.83 23.97
C VAL A 283 0.78 -2.34 24.49
N GLY A 284 1.17 -1.16 24.02
CA GLY A 284 2.52 -0.63 24.22
C GLY A 284 3.59 -1.54 23.59
N CYS A 285 4.77 -1.57 24.20
CA CYS A 285 5.93 -2.25 23.62
C CYS A 285 6.07 -3.73 24.02
N CYS A 286 5.42 -4.16 25.11
CA CYS A 286 5.76 -5.41 25.80
C CYS A 286 4.56 -6.25 26.25
N SER A 287 3.35 -5.91 25.83
CA SER A 287 2.15 -6.65 26.23
C SER A 287 1.22 -6.89 25.05
N LEU A 288 0.49 -8.00 25.09
CA LEU A 288 -0.60 -8.32 24.19
C LEU A 288 -1.89 -8.30 24.99
N ASN A 289 -2.92 -7.63 24.48
CA ASN A 289 -4.28 -7.93 24.88
C ASN A 289 -4.78 -9.07 24.00
N ILE A 290 -5.37 -10.07 24.63
CA ILE A 290 -6.03 -11.19 23.96
C ILE A 290 -7.50 -11.12 24.36
N SER A 291 -8.37 -10.87 23.40
CA SER A 291 -9.81 -10.90 23.60
C SER A 291 -10.36 -12.18 22.99
N THR A 292 -11.11 -12.94 23.79
CA THR A 292 -11.83 -14.14 23.39
C THR A 292 -13.33 -13.83 23.39
N PHE A 293 -13.98 -14.05 22.25
CA PHE A 293 -15.42 -13.96 22.08
C PHE A 293 -15.98 -15.37 22.00
N LYS A 294 -16.93 -15.71 22.87
CA LYS A 294 -17.56 -17.02 22.90
C LYS A 294 -19.04 -16.88 22.59
N LEU A 295 -19.51 -17.61 21.58
CA LEU A 295 -20.93 -17.66 21.26
C LEU A 295 -21.62 -18.68 22.19
N LYS A 296 -22.62 -18.21 22.93
CA LYS A 296 -23.42 -19.02 23.84
C LYS A 296 -24.57 -19.70 23.10
N SER A 297 -25.18 -20.70 23.73
CA SER A 297 -26.27 -21.48 23.14
C SER A 297 -27.54 -20.67 22.86
N ASP A 298 -27.72 -19.55 23.56
CA ASP A 298 -28.82 -18.59 23.36
C ASP A 298 -28.52 -17.57 22.24
N GLY A 299 -27.38 -17.66 21.56
CA GLY A 299 -26.95 -16.76 20.50
C GLY A 299 -26.28 -15.48 21.00
N ILE A 300 -26.04 -15.34 22.30
CA ILE A 300 -25.38 -14.17 22.88
C ILE A 300 -23.86 -14.35 22.90
N TRP A 301 -23.13 -13.29 22.62
CA TRP A 301 -21.67 -13.27 22.69
C TRP A 301 -21.18 -12.87 24.09
N GLU A 302 -20.38 -13.72 24.70
CA GLU A 302 -19.59 -13.37 25.88
C GLU A 302 -18.17 -12.96 25.48
N THR A 303 -17.66 -11.93 26.14
CA THR A 303 -16.31 -11.40 25.86
C THR A 303 -15.44 -11.50 27.10
N PHE A 304 -14.25 -12.08 26.94
CA PHE A 304 -13.22 -12.17 27.95
C PHE A 304 -11.95 -11.53 27.41
N THR A 305 -11.32 -10.63 28.18
CA THR A 305 -10.04 -10.02 27.78
C THR A 305 -8.99 -10.27 28.84
N GLU A 306 -7.84 -10.74 28.40
CA GLU A 306 -6.65 -10.91 29.24
C GLU A 306 -5.46 -10.14 28.67
N GLN A 307 -4.60 -9.63 29.53
CA GLN A 307 -3.35 -9.00 29.13
C GLN A 307 -2.18 -9.92 29.44
N LYS A 308 -1.39 -10.26 28.42
CA LYS A 308 -0.23 -11.13 28.52
C LYS A 308 1.05 -10.34 28.26
N LYS A 309 2.00 -10.39 29.19
CA LYS A 309 3.34 -9.82 28.98
C LYS A 309 4.12 -10.68 27.97
N ILE A 310 4.74 -10.02 27.00
CA ILE A 310 5.69 -10.65 26.10
C ILE A 310 7.03 -10.66 26.86
N ASN A 311 7.39 -11.79 27.46
CA ASN A 311 8.74 -11.97 27.98
C ASN A 311 9.70 -12.06 26.79
N LYS A 312 10.70 -11.16 26.75
CA LYS A 312 11.83 -11.23 25.80
C LYS A 312 12.70 -12.45 26.08
#